data_AF-A0A2E0EXI3-F1
#
_entry.id   AF-A0A2E0EXI3-F1
#
_cell.length_a   1.000
_cell.length_b   1.000
_cell.length_c   1.000
_cell.angle_alpha   90.00
_cell.angle_beta   90.00
_cell.angle_gamma   90.00
#
_symmetry.space_group_name_H-M   'P 1'
#
loop_
_entity.id
_entity.type
_entity.pdbx_description
1 polymer ?
#
loop_
_entity_poly.entity_id
_entity_poly.type
_entity_poly.pdbx_seq_one_letter_code
_entity_poly.pdbx_strand_id
1 'polypeptide(L)'
;MVFYSHSSLSSYPWLDSMDPENDYINSGQKLMSLEYGLSPLEARNKKEKVAVIGVHGGRSEGYEWVYPLTKLDQSDRLTLFYRWDDRSCFLSSALKLNQEILFLLEGNPTIEKIVLLGHSYGGILLTWFIENWTSNTPIEIHTIASPLAGLDSLSNSCNYDPPKQKSKNVKSVQWRTIKTLDNAFKDLSSDPQLINFKGHEVHDLPEKYKGKRLGHNWSVSYVADEIIF
;
A
#
# COMPACT_ATOMS: atom_id res chain seq x y z
N MET A 1 24.93 -8.76 40.22
CA MET A 1 25.33 -7.95 39.05
C MET A 1 24.18 -8.05 38.07
N VAL A 2 23.33 -7.02 37.99
CA VAL A 2 22.16 -7.01 37.11
C VAL A 2 22.61 -6.39 35.79
N PHE A 3 22.61 -7.18 34.73
CA PHE A 3 22.84 -6.68 33.39
C PHE A 3 21.57 -5.97 32.93
N TYR A 4 21.60 -4.64 32.90
CA TYR A 4 20.64 -3.86 32.12
C TYR A 4 20.91 -4.12 30.64
N SER A 5 20.08 -4.94 29.99
CA SER A 5 20.04 -4.94 28.52
C SER A 5 19.49 -3.58 28.10
N HIS A 6 20.35 -2.74 27.54
CA HIS A 6 19.93 -1.54 26.82
C HIS A 6 19.12 -2.00 25.60
N SER A 7 17.79 -2.09 25.72
CA SER A 7 16.95 -1.96 24.53
C SER A 7 17.05 -0.50 24.11
N SER A 8 17.92 -0.19 23.16
CA SER A 8 17.79 1.05 22.43
C SER A 8 16.39 1.03 21.82
N LEU A 9 15.46 1.82 22.34
CA LEU A 9 14.33 2.24 21.52
C LEU A 9 14.96 2.89 20.30
N SER A 10 14.90 2.22 19.15
CA SER A 10 15.25 2.82 17.87
C SER A 10 14.45 4.11 17.75
N SER A 11 15.11 5.27 17.80
CA SER A 11 14.45 6.54 17.57
C SER A 11 13.92 6.56 16.15
N TYR A 12 12.65 6.90 15.96
CA TYR A 12 12.05 7.12 14.64
C TYR A 12 12.98 7.96 13.75
N PRO A 13 13.16 7.62 12.46
CA PRO A 13 12.61 6.48 11.72
C PRO A 13 13.26 5.11 12.04
N TRP A 14 12.56 3.99 11.80
CA TRP A 14 12.93 2.67 12.35
C TRP A 14 12.73 1.47 11.40
N LEU A 15 12.71 1.68 10.07
CA LEU A 15 12.54 0.61 9.07
C LEU A 15 13.57 -0.51 9.22
N ASP A 16 14.84 -0.16 9.44
CA ASP A 16 15.97 -1.08 9.64
C ASP A 16 15.84 -1.97 10.88
N SER A 17 15.03 -1.55 11.85
CA SER A 17 14.73 -2.29 13.08
C SER A 17 13.45 -3.12 13.01
N MET A 18 12.69 -3.05 11.90
CA MET A 18 11.50 -3.86 11.72
C MET A 18 11.90 -5.31 11.44
N ASP A 19 11.28 -6.26 12.16
CA ASP A 19 11.56 -7.69 11.99
C ASP A 19 10.38 -8.37 11.31
N PRO A 20 10.50 -8.74 10.02
CA PRO A 20 9.43 -9.41 9.29
C PRO A 20 9.27 -10.90 9.63
N GLU A 21 10.19 -11.50 10.38
CA GLU A 21 10.21 -12.94 10.67
C GLU A 21 9.75 -13.24 12.10
N ASN A 22 10.35 -12.60 13.10
CA ASN A 22 10.15 -12.96 14.50
C ASN A 22 9.32 -11.93 15.29
N ASP A 23 9.36 -10.66 14.91
CA ASP A 23 8.66 -9.57 15.64
C ASP A 23 7.76 -8.71 14.73
N TYR A 24 7.15 -9.38 13.75
CA TYR A 24 6.29 -8.74 12.74
C TYR A 24 5.02 -8.13 13.34
N ILE A 25 4.55 -8.65 14.48
CA ILE A 25 3.39 -8.11 15.21
C ILE A 25 3.71 -6.75 15.82
N ASN A 26 4.77 -6.65 16.64
CA ASN A 26 5.14 -5.37 17.25
C ASN A 26 5.62 -4.36 16.19
N SER A 27 6.32 -4.84 15.15
CA SER A 27 6.69 -4.00 14.00
C SER A 27 5.45 -3.43 13.28
N GLY A 28 4.41 -4.24 13.10
CA GLY A 28 3.12 -3.80 12.56
C GLY A 28 2.43 -2.79 13.47
N GLN A 29 2.43 -3.01 14.78
CA GLN A 29 1.89 -2.05 15.75
C GLN A 29 2.62 -0.71 15.71
N LYS A 30 3.95 -0.69 15.51
CA LYS A 30 4.70 0.55 15.30
C LYS A 30 4.18 1.31 14.08
N LEU A 31 3.95 0.65 12.94
CA LEU A 31 3.33 1.26 11.76
C LEU A 31 1.96 1.85 12.08
N MET A 32 1.12 1.07 12.77
CA MET A 32 -0.22 1.50 13.17
C MET A 32 -0.24 2.47 14.35
N SER A 33 0.92 2.88 14.89
CA SER A 33 1.03 3.91 15.92
C SER A 33 1.40 5.29 15.37
N LEU A 34 1.87 5.36 14.12
CA LEU A 34 2.23 6.60 13.43
C LEU A 34 1.04 7.55 13.36
N GLU A 35 1.25 8.86 13.32
CA GLU A 35 0.13 9.78 13.09
C GLU A 35 -0.50 9.56 11.70
N TYR A 36 -1.77 9.96 11.53
CA TYR A 36 -2.40 9.92 10.23
C TYR A 36 -1.71 10.86 9.25
N GLY A 37 -1.25 10.33 8.12
CA GLY A 37 -0.44 11.04 7.13
C GLY A 37 0.67 10.16 6.55
N LEU A 38 1.43 10.75 5.64
CA LEU A 38 2.56 10.12 4.99
C LEU A 38 3.82 10.22 5.86
N SER A 39 4.30 9.07 6.31
CA SER A 39 5.43 8.95 7.24
C SER A 39 6.62 8.29 6.55
N PRO A 40 7.81 8.92 6.51
CA PRO A 40 9.03 8.24 6.07
C PRO A 40 9.44 7.19 7.11
N LEU A 41 9.73 5.96 6.68
CA LEU A 41 10.13 4.89 7.60
C LEU A 41 11.64 4.81 7.80
N GLU A 42 12.40 5.57 7.03
CA GLU A 42 13.85 5.66 7.07
C GLU A 42 14.34 7.11 6.97
N ALA A 43 15.61 7.33 7.27
CA ALA A 43 16.22 8.64 7.11
C ALA A 43 16.52 8.88 5.63
N ARG A 44 16.07 10.05 5.13
CA ARG A 44 16.28 10.40 3.72
C ARG A 44 17.75 10.42 3.34
N ASN A 45 18.03 9.92 2.15
CA ASN A 45 19.33 9.98 1.53
C ASN A 45 19.22 10.68 0.16
N LYS A 46 20.23 11.48 -0.21
CA LYS A 46 20.19 12.29 -1.44
C LYS A 46 20.26 11.47 -2.74
N LYS A 47 20.22 10.13 -2.67
CA LYS A 47 20.29 9.22 -3.82
C LYS A 47 18.94 8.64 -4.19
N GLU A 48 17.91 8.86 -3.37
CA GLU A 48 16.54 8.40 -3.60
C GLU A 48 15.99 8.90 -4.94
N LYS A 49 15.58 7.95 -5.78
CA LYS A 49 14.95 8.15 -7.09
C LYS A 49 13.50 7.71 -7.12
N VAL A 50 13.11 6.76 -6.27
CA VAL A 50 11.75 6.23 -6.21
C VAL A 50 11.20 6.39 -4.81
N ALA A 51 10.01 6.97 -4.66
CA ALA A 51 9.28 6.89 -3.40
C ALA A 51 8.30 5.71 -3.44
N VAL A 52 8.46 4.77 -2.52
CA VAL A 52 7.63 3.58 -2.37
C VAL A 52 6.70 3.79 -1.18
N ILE A 53 5.39 3.79 -1.41
CA ILE A 53 4.40 4.15 -0.40
C ILE A 53 3.42 2.99 -0.18
N GLY A 54 3.47 2.40 1.01
CA GLY A 54 2.46 1.44 1.46
C GLY A 54 1.23 2.13 2.03
N VAL A 55 0.03 1.69 1.63
CA VAL A 55 -1.27 2.22 2.06
C VAL A 55 -2.12 1.08 2.61
N HIS A 56 -2.36 1.09 3.92
CA HIS A 56 -3.05 -0.01 4.60
C HIS A 56 -4.53 -0.13 4.25
N GLY A 57 -5.04 -1.35 4.43
CA GLY A 57 -6.46 -1.67 4.32
C GLY A 57 -7.26 -1.37 5.59
N GLY A 58 -8.54 -1.72 5.55
CA GLY A 58 -9.45 -1.52 6.69
C GLY A 58 -9.12 -2.46 7.85
N ARG A 59 -9.12 -1.91 9.08
CA ARG A 59 -8.80 -2.60 10.33
C ARG A 59 -7.42 -3.29 10.30
N SER A 60 -6.48 -2.68 9.59
CA SER A 60 -5.11 -3.19 9.54
C SER A 60 -4.47 -3.16 10.94
N GLU A 61 -3.73 -4.21 11.27
CA GLU A 61 -2.84 -4.25 12.44
C GLU A 61 -1.37 -4.00 12.02
N GLY A 62 -1.14 -3.65 10.74
CA GLY A 62 0.14 -3.27 10.15
C GLY A 62 1.10 -4.42 9.87
N TYR A 63 0.88 -5.59 10.46
CA TYR A 63 1.83 -6.70 10.38
C TYR A 63 1.98 -7.26 8.96
N GLU A 64 0.95 -7.13 8.12
CA GLU A 64 0.98 -7.54 6.72
C GLU A 64 1.90 -6.65 5.86
N TRP A 65 2.27 -5.47 6.35
CA TRP A 65 3.13 -4.50 5.68
C TRP A 65 4.59 -4.58 6.07
N VAL A 66 4.93 -5.26 7.17
CA VAL A 66 6.31 -5.33 7.68
C VAL A 66 7.25 -5.99 6.67
N TYR A 67 6.91 -7.19 6.20
CA TYR A 67 7.70 -7.87 5.17
C TYR A 67 7.73 -7.08 3.84
N PRO A 68 6.59 -6.65 3.26
CA PRO A 68 6.61 -5.86 2.03
C PRO A 68 7.51 -4.62 2.07
N LEU A 69 7.40 -3.81 3.13
CA LEU A 69 8.13 -2.53 3.20
C LEU A 69 9.63 -2.76 3.38
N THR A 70 10.02 -3.70 4.25
CA THR A 70 11.43 -4.09 4.41
C THR A 70 12.01 -4.76 3.17
N LYS A 71 11.21 -5.56 2.45
CA LYS A 71 11.62 -6.24 1.22
C LYS A 71 11.86 -5.28 0.06
N LEU A 72 11.03 -4.25 -0.06
CA LEU A 72 11.07 -3.29 -1.17
C LEU A 72 12.12 -2.19 -0.96
N ASP A 73 12.61 -2.05 0.27
CA ASP A 73 13.62 -1.06 0.62
C ASP A 73 14.95 -1.28 -0.11
N GLN A 74 15.53 -0.21 -0.66
CA GLN A 74 16.82 -0.18 -1.36
C GLN A 74 17.43 1.20 -1.27
N SER A 75 18.75 1.32 -1.48
CA SER A 75 19.47 2.60 -1.32
C SER A 75 19.02 3.76 -2.23
N ASP A 76 18.33 3.46 -3.34
CA ASP A 76 17.77 4.42 -4.29
C ASP A 76 16.26 4.63 -4.10
N ARG A 77 15.68 4.07 -3.04
CA ARG A 77 14.25 4.16 -2.72
C ARG A 77 14.08 4.90 -1.40
N LEU A 78 13.01 5.68 -1.33
CA LEU A 78 12.49 6.23 -0.08
C LEU A 78 11.23 5.44 0.28
N THR A 79 11.30 4.64 1.33
CA THR A 79 10.21 3.81 1.81
C THR A 79 9.35 4.60 2.80
N LEU A 80 8.06 4.75 2.47
CA LEU A 80 7.07 5.48 3.26
C LEU A 80 5.85 4.61 3.55
N PHE A 81 5.13 4.98 4.61
CA PHE A 81 3.85 4.39 4.97
C PHE A 81 2.81 5.47 5.16
N TYR A 82 1.65 5.28 4.56
CA TYR A 82 0.51 6.18 4.70
C TYR A 82 -0.52 5.57 5.65
N ARG A 83 -0.59 6.13 6.86
CA ARG A 83 -1.63 5.78 7.83
C ARG A 83 -2.82 6.71 7.66
N TRP A 84 -4.02 6.17 7.60
CA TRP A 84 -5.24 6.95 7.39
C TRP A 84 -6.41 6.42 8.21
N ASP A 85 -7.47 7.24 8.34
CA ASP A 85 -8.68 6.85 9.06
C ASP A 85 -9.57 5.97 8.18
N ASP A 86 -9.29 4.68 8.21
CA ASP A 86 -9.97 3.62 7.46
C ASP A 86 -11.40 3.32 7.93
N ARG A 87 -11.88 4.05 8.95
CA ARG A 87 -13.29 4.07 9.38
C ARG A 87 -14.11 5.11 8.63
N SER A 88 -13.45 6.03 7.92
CA SER A 88 -14.07 7.11 7.15
C SER A 88 -14.02 6.80 5.65
N CYS A 89 -14.76 7.58 4.86
CA CYS A 89 -14.72 7.45 3.41
C CYS A 89 -13.36 7.89 2.84
N PHE A 90 -12.84 7.07 1.93
CA PHE A 90 -11.50 7.18 1.32
C PHE A 90 -11.15 8.55 0.71
N LEU A 91 -12.13 9.29 0.14
CA LEU A 91 -11.84 10.45 -0.71
C LEU A 91 -11.03 11.54 0.01
N SER A 92 -11.38 11.86 1.26
CA SER A 92 -10.64 12.87 2.04
C SER A 92 -9.19 12.47 2.26
N SER A 93 -8.94 11.19 2.52
CA SER A 93 -7.60 10.64 2.73
C SER A 93 -6.83 10.53 1.40
N ALA A 94 -7.48 10.19 0.29
CA ALA A 94 -6.85 10.22 -1.04
C ALA A 94 -6.35 11.64 -1.40
N LEU A 95 -7.18 12.67 -1.17
CA LEU A 95 -6.81 14.06 -1.40
C LEU A 95 -5.65 14.52 -0.51
N LYS A 96 -5.67 14.13 0.78
CA LYS A 96 -4.57 14.40 1.71
C LYS A 96 -3.27 13.73 1.26
N LEU A 97 -3.31 12.44 0.92
CA LEU A 97 -2.14 11.73 0.40
C LEU A 97 -1.58 12.41 -0.86
N ASN A 98 -2.44 12.87 -1.76
CA ASN A 98 -2.00 13.59 -2.95
C ASN A 98 -1.25 14.88 -2.61
N GLN A 99 -1.76 15.67 -1.66
CA GLN A 99 -1.09 16.88 -1.19
C GLN A 99 0.28 16.56 -0.57
N GLU A 100 0.37 15.52 0.26
CA GLU A 100 1.62 15.11 0.90
C GLU A 100 2.65 14.56 -0.10
N ILE A 101 2.21 13.85 -1.14
CA ILE A 101 3.08 13.40 -2.24
C ILE A 101 3.59 14.60 -3.05
N LEU A 102 2.74 15.57 -3.37
CA LEU A 102 3.19 16.76 -4.11
C LEU A 102 4.22 17.57 -3.30
N PHE A 103 3.98 17.74 -1.99
CA PHE A 103 4.95 18.35 -1.09
C PHE A 103 6.27 17.56 -1.00
N LEU A 104 6.20 16.22 -0.99
CA LEU A 104 7.37 15.35 -1.05
C LEU A 104 8.17 15.59 -2.33
N LEU A 105 7.51 15.70 -3.49
CA LEU A 105 8.17 15.93 -4.77
C LEU A 105 8.82 17.32 -4.85
N GLU A 106 8.15 18.36 -4.35
CA GLU A 106 8.70 19.72 -4.29
C GLU A 106 9.96 19.79 -3.41
N GLY A 107 9.95 19.10 -2.27
CA GLY A 107 11.07 19.06 -1.34
C GLY A 107 12.22 18.13 -1.75
N ASN A 108 12.01 17.21 -2.70
CA ASN A 108 12.98 16.18 -3.07
C ASN A 108 13.01 16.01 -4.60
N PRO A 109 13.68 16.94 -5.33
CA PRO A 109 13.72 16.92 -6.80
C PRO A 109 14.48 15.72 -7.39
N THR A 110 15.11 14.88 -6.56
CA THR A 110 15.75 13.63 -7.00
C THR A 110 14.76 12.51 -7.24
N ILE A 111 13.55 12.59 -6.67
CA ILE A 111 12.51 11.58 -6.86
C ILE A 111 11.92 11.73 -8.26
N GLU A 112 12.12 10.69 -9.06
CA GLU A 112 11.73 10.61 -10.46
C GLU A 112 10.48 9.74 -10.67
N LYS A 113 10.10 8.94 -9.68
CA LYS A 113 8.93 8.04 -9.75
C LYS A 113 8.28 7.84 -8.38
N ILE A 114 6.95 7.75 -8.36
CA ILE A 114 6.16 7.32 -7.21
C ILE A 114 5.63 5.90 -7.46
N VAL A 115 5.71 5.03 -6.45
CA VAL A 115 5.09 3.71 -6.44
C VAL A 115 4.13 3.65 -5.25
N LEU A 116 2.83 3.50 -5.52
CA LEU A 116 1.81 3.32 -4.49
C LEU A 116 1.38 1.86 -4.44
N LEU A 117 1.39 1.28 -3.24
CA LEU A 117 0.84 -0.05 -2.98
C LEU A 117 -0.34 0.09 -2.03
N GLY A 118 -1.52 -0.30 -2.46
CA GLY A 118 -2.74 -0.22 -1.67
C GLY A 118 -3.35 -1.60 -1.51
N HIS A 119 -3.43 -2.06 -0.26
CA HIS A 119 -4.04 -3.35 0.06
C HIS A 119 -5.50 -3.17 0.45
N SER A 120 -6.39 -4.06 -0.02
CA SER A 120 -7.79 -4.09 0.42
C SER A 120 -8.45 -2.71 0.26
N TYR A 121 -8.98 -2.12 1.34
CA TYR A 121 -9.55 -0.78 1.34
C TYR A 121 -8.56 0.34 0.97
N GLY A 122 -7.26 0.16 1.26
CA GLY A 122 -6.21 1.06 0.80
C GLY A 122 -6.13 1.12 -0.73
N GLY A 123 -6.43 0.04 -1.44
CA GLY A 123 -6.51 0.07 -2.90
C GLY A 123 -7.71 0.84 -3.43
N ILE A 124 -8.82 0.93 -2.68
CA ILE A 124 -9.96 1.82 -3.00
C ILE A 124 -9.54 3.28 -2.89
N LEU A 125 -8.78 3.63 -1.85
CA LEU A 125 -8.19 4.96 -1.73
C LEU A 125 -7.33 5.32 -2.95
N LEU A 126 -6.54 4.35 -3.44
CA LEU A 126 -5.67 4.56 -4.58
C LEU A 126 -6.38 4.74 -5.93
N THR A 127 -7.64 4.33 -6.08
CA THR A 127 -8.34 4.49 -7.37
C THR A 127 -8.52 5.95 -7.75
N TRP A 128 -8.57 6.86 -6.77
CA TRP A 128 -8.60 8.30 -7.03
C TRP A 128 -7.39 8.74 -7.86
N PHE A 129 -6.18 8.24 -7.54
CA PHE A 129 -4.95 8.58 -8.26
C PHE A 129 -4.95 8.05 -9.70
N ILE A 130 -5.67 6.96 -9.97
CA ILE A 130 -5.73 6.37 -11.31
C ILE A 130 -6.28 7.39 -12.32
N GLU A 131 -7.31 8.14 -11.93
CA GLU A 131 -7.99 9.11 -12.81
C GLU A 131 -7.53 10.55 -12.62
N ASN A 132 -7.03 10.90 -11.43
CA ASN A 132 -6.82 12.29 -11.02
C ASN A 132 -5.36 12.71 -10.88
N TRP A 133 -4.39 11.85 -11.19
CA TRP A 133 -2.97 12.23 -11.12
C TRP A 133 -2.59 13.24 -12.21
N THR A 134 -2.17 14.43 -11.79
CA THR A 134 -1.84 15.56 -12.67
C THR A 134 -0.36 15.92 -12.72
N SER A 135 0.47 15.35 -11.83
CA SER A 135 1.91 15.64 -11.84
C SER A 135 2.60 15.06 -13.07
N ASN A 136 3.70 15.69 -13.48
CA ASN A 136 4.58 15.18 -14.52
C ASN A 136 5.43 14.00 -14.05
N THR A 137 5.64 13.84 -12.74
CA THR A 137 6.33 12.67 -12.18
C THR A 137 5.48 11.42 -12.42
N PRO A 138 6.01 10.37 -13.07
CA PRO A 138 5.31 9.10 -13.23
C PRO A 138 4.87 8.50 -11.89
N ILE A 139 3.67 7.93 -11.88
CA ILE A 139 3.13 7.17 -10.75
C ILE A 139 2.76 5.76 -11.21
N GLU A 140 3.22 4.77 -10.46
CA GLU A 140 2.83 3.37 -10.61
C GLU A 140 1.97 2.95 -9.41
N ILE A 141 0.77 2.46 -9.69
CA ILE A 141 -0.26 2.17 -8.69
C ILE A 141 -0.51 0.67 -8.70
N HIS A 142 -0.19 0.01 -7.59
CA HIS A 142 -0.50 -1.39 -7.34
C HIS A 142 -1.66 -1.49 -6.36
N THR A 143 -2.79 -1.99 -6.83
CA THR A 143 -3.94 -2.35 -5.99
C THR A 143 -3.89 -3.86 -5.71
N ILE A 144 -4.00 -4.26 -4.45
CA ILE A 144 -3.69 -5.62 -4.01
C ILE A 144 -4.86 -6.17 -3.20
N ALA A 145 -5.49 -7.24 -3.68
CA ALA A 145 -6.67 -7.84 -3.07
C ALA A 145 -7.76 -6.80 -2.74
N SER A 146 -7.96 -5.84 -3.64
CA SER A 146 -8.84 -4.68 -3.42
C SER A 146 -10.20 -4.84 -4.10
N PRO A 147 -11.32 -4.50 -3.44
CA PRO A 147 -12.66 -4.66 -3.99
C PRO A 147 -13.02 -3.53 -4.98
N LEU A 148 -12.24 -3.38 -6.06
CA LEU A 148 -12.29 -2.21 -6.95
C LEU A 148 -13.64 -2.03 -7.68
N ALA A 149 -14.44 -3.08 -7.85
CA ALA A 149 -15.80 -2.98 -8.38
C ALA A 149 -16.76 -2.28 -7.41
N GLY A 150 -16.32 -2.07 -6.16
CA GLY A 150 -17.11 -1.54 -5.07
C GLY A 150 -17.71 -2.64 -4.21
N LEU A 151 -18.15 -2.22 -3.02
CA LEU A 151 -19.05 -2.97 -2.16
C LEU A 151 -20.29 -2.11 -1.96
N ASP A 152 -21.47 -2.70 -1.82
CA ASP A 152 -22.73 -1.95 -1.69
C ASP A 152 -22.66 -0.87 -0.59
N SER A 153 -22.00 -1.16 0.53
CA SER A 153 -21.78 -0.19 1.60
C SER A 153 -20.91 1.00 1.17
N LEU A 154 -19.87 0.77 0.37
CA LEU A 154 -18.96 1.83 -0.11
C LEU A 154 -19.65 2.69 -1.17
N SER A 155 -20.35 2.08 -2.12
CA SER A 155 -21.06 2.82 -3.16
C SER A 155 -22.19 3.67 -2.58
N ASN A 156 -22.95 3.15 -1.61
CA ASN A 156 -24.07 3.88 -1.02
C ASN A 156 -23.66 4.94 0.02
N SER A 157 -22.64 4.68 0.84
CA SER A 157 -22.26 5.60 1.93
C SER A 157 -21.11 6.53 1.59
N CYS A 158 -20.23 6.14 0.65
CA CYS A 158 -19.05 6.91 0.27
C CYS A 158 -19.09 7.41 -1.18
N ASN A 159 -20.19 7.20 -1.90
CA ASN A 159 -20.35 7.57 -3.32
C ASN A 159 -19.17 7.07 -4.18
N TYR A 160 -18.69 5.84 -3.90
CA TYR A 160 -17.61 5.24 -4.65
C TYR A 160 -18.11 4.75 -6.03
N ASP A 161 -17.37 5.14 -7.08
CA ASP A 161 -17.50 4.62 -8.44
C ASP A 161 -16.15 4.05 -8.90
N PRO A 162 -16.11 2.85 -9.50
CA PRO A 162 -14.88 2.29 -10.05
C PRO A 162 -14.26 3.17 -11.14
N PRO A 163 -12.91 3.23 -11.24
CA PRO A 163 -12.24 4.00 -12.28
C PRO A 163 -12.54 3.42 -13.66
N LYS A 164 -12.75 4.31 -14.64
CA LYS A 164 -13.13 3.96 -16.03
C LYS A 164 -12.01 4.26 -17.02
N GLN A 165 -10.99 4.97 -16.60
CA GLN A 165 -9.82 5.32 -17.39
C GLN A 165 -8.63 5.61 -16.49
N LYS A 166 -7.46 5.88 -17.09
CA LYS A 166 -6.27 6.34 -16.35
C LYS A 166 -5.71 7.63 -16.92
N SER A 167 -5.11 8.45 -16.07
CA SER A 167 -4.34 9.62 -16.48
C SER A 167 -3.05 9.21 -17.24
N LYS A 168 -2.46 10.15 -17.99
CA LYS A 168 -1.33 9.88 -18.89
C LYS A 168 -0.10 9.28 -18.17
N ASN A 169 0.29 9.86 -17.03
CA ASN A 169 1.50 9.49 -16.29
C ASN A 169 1.23 8.40 -15.24
N VAL A 170 0.11 7.69 -15.37
CA VAL A 170 -0.29 6.60 -14.47
C VAL A 170 -0.03 5.26 -15.15
N LYS A 171 0.71 4.39 -14.47
CA LYS A 171 0.65 2.95 -14.67
C LYS A 171 -0.24 2.36 -13.58
N SER A 172 -1.24 1.58 -13.95
CA SER A 172 -2.21 0.99 -13.02
C SER A 172 -2.15 -0.52 -13.15
N VAL A 173 -1.85 -1.19 -12.02
CA VAL A 173 -1.68 -2.63 -11.90
C VAL A 173 -2.58 -3.14 -10.78
N GLN A 174 -3.35 -4.17 -11.07
CA GLN A 174 -4.20 -4.85 -10.10
C GLN A 174 -3.71 -6.28 -9.87
N TRP A 175 -3.58 -6.65 -8.60
CA TRP A 175 -3.21 -7.98 -8.15
C TRP A 175 -4.42 -8.62 -7.45
N ARG A 176 -5.05 -9.58 -8.14
CA ARG A 176 -6.29 -10.20 -7.68
C ARG A 176 -6.01 -11.51 -6.97
N THR A 177 -6.53 -11.64 -5.76
CA THR A 177 -6.62 -12.95 -5.11
C THR A 177 -7.70 -13.77 -5.78
N ILE A 178 -7.58 -15.10 -5.72
CA ILE A 178 -8.67 -15.99 -6.12
C ILE A 178 -9.79 -15.83 -5.09
N LYS A 179 -10.97 -15.32 -5.52
CA LYS A 179 -12.11 -15.01 -4.62
C LYS A 179 -12.40 -16.12 -3.61
N THR A 180 -12.45 -17.37 -4.03
CA THR A 180 -12.78 -18.52 -3.17
C THR A 180 -11.71 -18.81 -2.11
N LEU A 181 -10.48 -18.32 -2.29
CA LEU A 181 -9.37 -18.43 -1.33
C LEU A 181 -9.17 -17.15 -0.50
N ASP A 182 -9.77 -16.05 -0.92
CA ASP A 182 -9.73 -14.77 -0.22
C ASP A 182 -10.77 -14.75 0.93
N ASN A 183 -10.29 -14.74 2.18
CA ASN A 183 -11.18 -14.76 3.34
C ASN A 183 -12.05 -13.51 3.50
N ALA A 184 -11.73 -12.40 2.82
CA ALA A 184 -12.57 -11.20 2.82
C ALA A 184 -13.68 -11.28 1.77
N PHE A 185 -13.47 -12.01 0.66
CA PHE A 185 -14.38 -12.01 -0.50
C PHE A 185 -15.08 -13.34 -0.80
N LYS A 186 -14.62 -14.46 -0.24
CA LYS A 186 -15.10 -15.81 -0.55
C LYS A 186 -16.62 -15.95 -0.44
N ASP A 187 -17.24 -15.29 0.54
CA ASP A 187 -18.66 -15.41 0.87
C ASP A 187 -19.54 -14.39 0.13
N LEU A 188 -18.96 -13.49 -0.68
CA LEU A 188 -19.72 -12.54 -1.49
C LEU A 188 -20.39 -13.23 -2.69
N SER A 189 -21.51 -12.69 -3.19
CA SER A 189 -22.20 -13.26 -4.36
C SER A 189 -21.43 -13.06 -5.67
N SER A 190 -20.68 -11.96 -5.77
CA SER A 190 -19.83 -11.60 -6.90
C SER A 190 -18.39 -11.37 -6.44
N ASP A 191 -17.45 -11.39 -7.38
CA ASP A 191 -16.06 -11.00 -7.11
C ASP A 191 -15.95 -9.48 -7.13
N PRO A 192 -15.71 -8.81 -5.98
CA PRO A 192 -15.68 -7.36 -5.92
C PRO A 192 -14.39 -6.80 -6.53
N GLN A 193 -13.45 -7.64 -6.96
CA GLN A 193 -12.20 -7.19 -7.57
C GLN A 193 -12.36 -6.87 -9.07
N LEU A 194 -13.47 -7.27 -9.71
CA LEU A 194 -13.57 -7.23 -11.17
C LEU A 194 -13.89 -5.83 -11.72
N ILE A 195 -12.87 -5.15 -12.23
CA ILE A 195 -13.01 -3.94 -13.06
C ILE A 195 -12.30 -4.13 -14.39
N ASN A 196 -12.62 -3.30 -15.38
CA ASN A 196 -11.94 -3.32 -16.68
C ASN A 196 -11.95 -1.93 -17.32
N PHE A 197 -10.76 -1.45 -17.70
CA PHE A 197 -10.61 -0.29 -18.57
C PHE A 197 -9.28 -0.36 -19.32
N LYS A 198 -9.16 0.41 -20.41
CA LYS A 198 -7.99 0.37 -21.29
C LYS A 198 -6.70 0.79 -20.56
N GLY A 199 -5.67 -0.06 -20.64
CA GLY A 199 -4.37 0.20 -20.04
C GLY A 199 -4.29 -0.06 -18.53
N HIS A 200 -5.30 -0.74 -17.97
CA HIS A 200 -5.24 -1.36 -16.65
C HIS A 200 -4.60 -2.74 -16.76
N GLU A 201 -3.48 -2.97 -16.07
CA GLU A 201 -2.81 -4.26 -16.01
C GLU A 201 -3.43 -5.10 -14.88
N VAL A 202 -3.70 -6.38 -15.13
CA VAL A 202 -4.34 -7.26 -14.15
C VAL A 202 -3.55 -8.56 -14.06
N HIS A 203 -3.19 -8.94 -12.84
CA HIS A 203 -2.48 -10.16 -12.50
C HIS A 203 -3.29 -10.98 -11.51
N ASP A 204 -3.60 -12.22 -11.87
CA ASP A 204 -4.20 -13.19 -10.95
C ASP A 204 -3.12 -13.86 -10.12
N LEU A 205 -3.29 -13.81 -8.80
CA LEU A 205 -2.37 -14.39 -7.84
C LEU A 205 -2.54 -15.92 -7.81
N PRO A 206 -1.45 -16.68 -7.58
CA PRO A 206 -1.54 -18.13 -7.49
C PRO A 206 -2.31 -18.58 -6.23
N GLU A 207 -2.73 -19.84 -6.20
CA GLU A 207 -3.42 -20.41 -5.03
C GLU A 207 -2.54 -20.47 -3.78
N LYS A 208 -1.22 -20.60 -3.98
CA LYS A 208 -0.25 -20.82 -2.91
C LYS A 208 0.95 -19.90 -3.03
N TYR A 209 1.48 -19.50 -1.87
CA TYR A 209 2.72 -18.74 -1.71
C TYR A 209 3.48 -19.31 -0.52
N LYS A 210 4.77 -19.59 -0.71
CA LYS A 210 5.65 -20.23 0.31
C LYS A 210 5.00 -21.47 0.97
N GLY A 211 4.38 -22.32 0.14
CA GLY A 211 3.74 -23.58 0.56
C GLY A 211 2.38 -23.44 1.26
N LYS A 212 1.88 -22.22 1.49
CA LYS A 212 0.61 -21.94 2.18
C LYS A 212 -0.41 -21.33 1.22
N ARG A 213 -1.71 -21.41 1.56
CA ARG A 213 -2.78 -20.73 0.81
C ARG A 213 -2.49 -19.22 0.75
N LEU A 214 -2.46 -18.66 -0.46
CA LEU A 214 -2.34 -17.22 -0.67
C LEU A 214 -3.73 -16.57 -0.55
N GLY A 215 -4.01 -16.05 0.65
CA GLY A 215 -5.25 -15.32 0.94
C GLY A 215 -5.04 -13.81 1.04
N HIS A 216 -6.09 -13.12 1.48
CA HIS A 216 -6.20 -11.66 1.51
C HIS A 216 -4.94 -10.92 1.99
N ASN A 217 -4.46 -11.16 3.21
CA ASN A 217 -3.33 -10.40 3.78
C ASN A 217 -1.97 -10.79 3.20
N TRP A 218 -1.79 -12.08 2.88
CA TRP A 218 -0.53 -12.60 2.33
C TRP A 218 -0.27 -12.14 0.89
N SER A 219 -1.31 -11.65 0.21
CA SER A 219 -1.20 -11.09 -1.14
C SER A 219 -0.18 -9.96 -1.23
N VAL A 220 -0.07 -9.09 -0.21
CA VAL A 220 0.89 -7.97 -0.21
C VAL A 220 2.33 -8.48 -0.19
N SER A 221 2.61 -9.54 0.57
CA SER A 221 3.93 -10.17 0.61
C SER A 221 4.29 -10.85 -0.70
N TYR A 222 3.33 -11.51 -1.36
CA TYR A 222 3.56 -12.05 -2.70
C TYR A 222 3.89 -10.94 -3.69
N VAL A 223 3.10 -9.87 -3.71
CA VAL A 223 3.31 -8.75 -4.64
C VAL A 223 4.68 -8.09 -4.40
N ALA A 224 5.11 -7.94 -3.15
CA ALA A 224 6.44 -7.40 -2.84
C ALA A 224 7.61 -8.25 -3.38
N ASP A 225 7.41 -9.56 -3.55
CA ASP A 225 8.41 -10.44 -4.18
C ASP A 225 8.40 -10.34 -5.72
N GLU A 226 7.26 -9.99 -6.33
CA GLU A 226 7.08 -10.00 -7.78
C GLU A 226 7.30 -8.62 -8.45
N ILE A 227 7.05 -7.53 -7.74
CA ILE A 227 7.16 -6.20 -8.35
C ILE A 227 8.61 -5.81 -8.61
N ILE A 228 8.84 -5.28 -9.81
CA ILE A 228 10.12 -4.75 -10.25
C ILE A 228 9.84 -3.36 -10.80
N PHE A 229 10.52 -2.35 -10.27
CA PHE A 229 10.41 -0.97 -10.70
C PHE A 229 11.74 -0.24 -10.59
#